data_AF-A0A505DCI7-F1
#
_entry.id   AF-A0A505DCI7-F1
#
_cell.length_a   1.000
_cell.length_b   1.000
_cell.length_c   1.000
_cell.angle_alpha   90.00
_cell.angle_beta   90.00
_cell.angle_gamma   90.00
#
_symmetry.space_group_name_H-M   'P 1'
#
loop_
_entity.id
_entity.type
_entity.pdbx_description
1 polymer ?
#
loop_
_entity_poly.entity_id
_entity_poly.type
_entity_poly.pdbx_seq_one_letter_code
_entity_poly.pdbx_strand_id
1 'polypeptide(L)'
;MGNWVVIAQYDYGDSYVTDIIRDGLDTRGQALEELRAAVHTYLPTKRIIESWRRVYRFDDRASYLVLIKGRASRWYCTLRVAELVSDSTDPKVSQALQAEDAEDAVDAAAAEAAAEPQDRVPPG
;
A
#
# COMPACT_ATOMS: atom_id res chain seq x y z
N MET A 1 -9.61 -13.94 1.25
CA MET A 1 -10.22 -12.60 1.44
C MET A 1 -9.09 -11.61 1.39
N GLY A 2 -9.25 -10.50 0.66
CA GLY A 2 -8.21 -9.47 0.58
C GLY A 2 -8.42 -8.46 1.70
N ASN A 3 -7.37 -7.79 2.17
CA ASN A 3 -7.53 -6.69 3.12
C ASN A 3 -7.37 -5.38 2.36
N TRP A 4 -8.46 -4.64 2.21
CA TRP A 4 -8.53 -3.43 1.41
C TRP A 4 -8.66 -2.19 2.29
N VAL A 5 -8.08 -1.09 1.82
CA VAL A 5 -8.12 0.22 2.46
C VAL A 5 -8.65 1.26 1.49
N VAL A 6 -9.36 2.27 2.02
CA VAL A 6 -9.73 3.50 1.34
C VAL A 6 -8.83 4.61 1.85
N ILE A 7 -8.12 5.28 0.95
CA ILE A 7 -7.18 6.35 1.28
C ILE A 7 -7.56 7.66 0.62
N ALA A 8 -7.14 8.76 1.24
CA ALA A 8 -7.05 10.08 0.61
C ALA A 8 -5.60 10.52 0.53
N GLN A 9 -5.24 11.14 -0.58
CA GLN A 9 -3.92 11.72 -0.78
C GLN A 9 -4.05 13.17 -1.21
N TYR A 10 -3.27 14.06 -0.60
CA TYR A 10 -3.32 15.49 -0.88
C TYR A 10 -2.05 16.20 -0.43
N ASP A 11 -1.81 17.37 -1.02
CA ASP A 11 -0.73 18.26 -0.60
C ASP A 11 -1.20 19.16 0.55
N TYR A 12 -0.36 19.30 1.59
CA TYR A 12 -0.56 20.22 2.69
C TYR A 12 0.74 20.99 2.96
N GLY A 13 0.81 22.24 2.51
CA GLY A 13 2.05 23.01 2.55
C GLY A 13 3.10 22.39 1.63
N ASP A 14 4.26 22.04 2.19
CA ASP A 14 5.37 21.40 1.45
C ASP A 14 5.37 19.87 1.58
N SER A 15 4.32 19.28 2.17
CA SER A 15 4.24 17.84 2.44
C SER A 15 3.13 17.16 1.62
N TYR A 16 3.43 15.97 1.13
CA TYR A 16 2.44 15.04 0.58
C TYR A 16 1.90 14.15 1.70
N VAL A 17 0.58 14.17 1.91
CA VAL A 17 -0.09 13.45 2.99
C VAL A 17 -0.89 12.29 2.41
N THR A 18 -0.88 11.15 3.09
CA THR A 18 -1.78 10.02 2.84
C THR A 18 -2.56 9.71 4.12
N ASP A 19 -3.87 9.85 4.07
CA ASP A 19 -4.80 9.54 5.15
C ASP A 19 -5.50 8.21 4.87
N ILE A 20 -5.61 7.37 5.90
CA ILE A 20 -6.47 6.18 5.87
C ILE A 20 -7.88 6.60 6.30
N ILE A 21 -8.83 6.51 5.38
CA ILE A 21 -10.25 6.81 5.64
C ILE A 21 -10.93 5.59 6.29
N ARG A 22 -10.63 4.41 5.75
CA ARG A 22 -11.15 3.13 6.21
C ARG A 22 -10.16 2.01 5.87
N ASP A 23 -10.03 1.05 6.76
CA ASP A 23 -9.20 -0.14 6.61
C ASP A 23 -9.98 -1.42 6.95
N GLY A 24 -9.35 -2.58 6.76
CA GLY A 24 -9.90 -3.88 7.15
C GLY A 24 -11.10 -4.33 6.32
N LEU A 25 -11.19 -3.94 5.04
CA LEU A 25 -12.30 -4.32 4.17
C LEU A 25 -11.99 -5.63 3.45
N ASP A 26 -12.83 -6.65 3.64
CA ASP A 26 -12.56 -8.04 3.19
C ASP A 26 -12.59 -8.23 1.67
N THR A 27 -13.25 -7.30 0.96
CA THR A 27 -13.47 -7.39 -0.47
C THR A 27 -13.26 -6.05 -1.15
N ARG A 28 -12.80 -6.12 -2.41
CA ARG A 28 -12.73 -4.95 -3.30
C ARG A 28 -14.10 -4.27 -3.48
N GLY A 29 -15.20 -5.06 -3.48
CA GLY A 29 -16.56 -4.54 -3.58
C GLY A 29 -16.90 -3.58 -2.44
N GLN A 30 -16.68 -4.02 -1.20
CA GLN A 30 -16.84 -3.20 0.00
C GLN A 30 -15.96 -1.96 -0.04
N ALA A 31 -14.68 -2.11 -0.43
CA ALA A 31 -13.76 -0.97 -0.56
C ALA A 31 -14.24 0.07 -1.58
N LEU A 32 -14.80 -0.36 -2.71
CA LEU A 32 -15.36 0.55 -3.70
C LEU A 32 -16.67 1.22 -3.23
N GLU A 33 -17.48 0.55 -2.41
CA GLU A 33 -18.65 1.15 -1.77
C GLU A 33 -18.26 2.23 -0.76
N GLU A 34 -17.33 1.92 0.13
CA GLU A 34 -16.76 2.86 1.09
C GLU A 34 -16.10 4.06 0.38
N LEU A 35 -15.34 3.81 -0.70
CA LEU A 35 -14.77 4.88 -1.52
C LEU A 35 -15.86 5.78 -2.09
N ARG A 36 -16.94 5.22 -2.65
CA ARG A 36 -18.06 6.01 -3.19
C ARG A 36 -18.72 6.87 -2.10
N ALA A 37 -18.88 6.34 -0.89
CA ALA A 37 -19.39 7.11 0.23
C ALA A 37 -18.43 8.25 0.63
N ALA A 38 -17.14 7.94 0.76
CA ALA A 38 -16.10 8.88 1.17
C ALA A 38 -15.94 10.07 0.20
N VAL A 39 -16.08 9.84 -1.11
CA VAL A 39 -16.01 10.88 -2.15
C VAL A 39 -17.01 12.02 -1.92
N HIS A 40 -18.13 11.76 -1.24
CA HIS A 40 -19.15 12.76 -0.95
C HIS A 40 -19.00 13.46 0.40
N THR A 41 -18.18 12.93 1.32
CA THR A 41 -18.14 13.40 2.71
C THR A 41 -16.74 13.71 3.24
N TYR A 42 -15.69 13.17 2.62
CA TYR A 42 -14.32 13.38 3.08
C TYR A 42 -13.93 14.86 3.06
N LEU A 43 -13.21 15.27 4.11
CA LEU A 43 -12.60 16.58 4.27
C LEU A 43 -11.17 16.37 4.81
N PRO A 44 -10.13 16.92 4.16
CA PRO A 44 -8.73 16.75 4.61
C PRO A 44 -8.43 17.46 5.94
N THR A 45 -9.29 18.36 6.38
CA THR A 45 -9.21 18.94 7.73
C THR A 45 -10.58 19.34 8.24
N LYS A 46 -10.80 19.14 9.54
CA LYS A 46 -12.05 19.48 10.23
C LYS A 46 -12.36 20.99 10.26
N ARG A 47 -11.40 21.83 9.85
CA ARG A 47 -11.55 23.29 9.82
C ARG A 47 -12.13 23.82 8.50
N ILE A 48 -12.32 22.98 7.49
CA ILE A 48 -12.93 23.40 6.23
C ILE A 48 -14.43 23.55 6.44
N ILE A 49 -14.93 24.77 6.22
CA ILE A 49 -16.35 25.01 5.96
C ILE A 49 -16.54 24.95 4.46
N GLU A 50 -17.06 23.82 3.98
CA GLU A 50 -17.28 23.57 2.55
C GLU A 50 -18.36 24.49 1.99
N SER A 51 -18.06 25.14 0.86
CA SER A 51 -19.03 25.90 0.07
C SER A 51 -19.56 25.09 -1.11
N TRP A 52 -18.68 24.37 -1.80
CA TRP A 52 -19.04 23.41 -2.85
C TRP A 52 -17.92 22.40 -3.07
N ARG A 53 -18.26 21.27 -3.69
CA ARG A 53 -17.29 20.28 -4.19
C ARG A 53 -17.54 19.90 -5.64
N ARG A 54 -16.48 19.48 -6.31
CA ARG A 54 -16.53 18.81 -7.62
C ARG A 54 -15.79 17.50 -7.52
N VAL A 55 -16.38 16.47 -8.10
CA VAL A 55 -15.84 15.11 -8.10
C VAL A 55 -15.62 14.69 -9.55
N TYR A 56 -14.41 14.25 -9.85
CA TYR A 56 -14.05 13.67 -11.13
C TYR A 56 -13.60 12.24 -10.90
N ARG A 57 -13.97 11.34 -11.80
CA ARG A 57 -13.51 9.95 -11.76
C ARG A 57 -12.35 9.80 -12.74
N PHE A 58 -11.28 9.16 -12.30
CA PHE A 58 -10.16 8.81 -13.20
C PHE A 58 -10.58 7.69 -14.17
N ASP A 59 -9.80 7.51 -15.23
CA ASP A 59 -10.03 6.50 -16.26
C ASP A 59 -9.94 5.06 -15.73
N ASP A 60 -9.13 4.84 -14.69
CA ASP A 60 -9.00 3.60 -13.93
C ASP A 60 -10.30 3.13 -13.24
N ARG A 61 -11.29 4.03 -13.12
CA ARG A 61 -12.58 3.86 -12.44
C ARG A 61 -12.48 3.43 -10.96
N ALA A 62 -11.29 3.45 -10.38
CA ALA A 62 -11.00 3.05 -9.00
C ALA A 62 -10.44 4.21 -8.17
N SER A 63 -10.29 5.39 -8.79
CA SER A 63 -9.82 6.61 -8.16
C SER A 63 -10.70 7.81 -8.51
N TYR A 64 -10.76 8.78 -7.61
CA TYR A 64 -11.50 10.04 -7.77
C TYR A 64 -10.63 11.23 -7.41
N LEU A 65 -10.72 12.30 -8.21
CA LEU A 65 -10.23 13.63 -7.85
C LEU A 65 -11.37 14.42 -7.24
N VAL A 66 -11.21 14.85 -6.01
CA VAL A 66 -12.17 15.67 -5.27
C VAL A 66 -11.58 17.06 -5.08
N LEU A 67 -12.25 18.06 -5.65
CA LEU A 67 -11.96 19.47 -5.45
C LEU A 67 -12.96 20.04 -4.45
N ILE A 68 -12.48 20.47 -3.29
CA ILE A 68 -13.30 21.06 -2.23
C ILE A 68 -12.99 22.56 -2.17
N LYS A 69 -13.99 23.41 -2.41
CA LYS A 69 -13.89 24.85 -2.17
C LYS A 69 -14.39 25.16 -0.77
N GLY A 70 -13.50 25.58 0.11
CA GLY A 70 -13.86 26.22 1.37
C GLY A 70 -14.11 27.72 1.19
N ARG A 71 -14.35 28.47 2.27
CA ARG A 71 -14.52 29.94 2.18
C ARG A 71 -13.30 30.66 1.60
N ALA A 72 -12.11 30.42 2.16
CA ALA A 72 -10.86 31.09 1.75
C ALA A 72 -9.90 30.22 0.93
N SER A 73 -10.06 28.90 0.93
CA SER A 73 -9.12 27.96 0.32
C SER A 73 -9.79 27.01 -0.68
N ARG A 74 -8.97 26.33 -1.48
CA ARG A 74 -9.32 25.20 -2.34
C ARG A 74 -8.43 24.04 -1.96
N TRP A 75 -8.99 22.84 -1.98
CA TRP A 75 -8.29 21.60 -1.67
C TRP A 75 -8.49 20.62 -2.82
N TYR A 76 -7.42 19.94 -3.18
CA TYR A 76 -7.43 18.85 -4.15
C TYR A 76 -7.05 17.58 -3.40
N CYS A 77 -7.90 16.58 -3.47
CA CYS A 77 -7.68 15.28 -2.82
C CYS A 77 -7.90 14.19 -3.86
N THR A 78 -6.99 13.23 -3.92
CA THR A 78 -7.19 11.98 -4.66
C THR A 78 -7.65 10.91 -3.69
N LEU A 79 -8.84 10.35 -3.91
CA LEU A 79 -9.38 9.25 -3.13
C LEU A 79 -9.31 7.97 -3.96
N ARG A 80 -8.81 6.89 -3.38
CA ARG A 80 -8.64 5.59 -4.06
C ARG A 80 -8.64 4.43 -3.08
N VAL A 81 -8.72 3.21 -3.62
CA VAL A 81 -8.53 1.98 -2.85
C VAL A 81 -7.13 1.42 -3.03
N ALA A 82 -6.64 0.69 -2.03
CA ALA A 82 -5.44 -0.14 -2.11
C ALA A 82 -5.69 -1.49 -1.41
N GLU A 83 -4.96 -2.51 -1.85
CA GLU A 83 -4.95 -3.84 -1.23
C GLU A 83 -3.67 -3.99 -0.41
N LEU A 84 -3.81 -4.51 0.81
CA LEU A 84 -2.71 -4.94 1.64
C LEU A 84 -2.18 -6.27 1.08
N VAL A 85 -0.99 -6.22 0.49
CA VAL A 85 -0.33 -7.38 -0.12
C VAL A 85 0.61 -8.07 0.86
N SER A 86 1.19 -7.34 1.81
CA SER A 86 2.11 -7.86 2.81
C SER A 86 2.00 -7.04 4.09
N ASP A 87 2.01 -7.72 5.23
CA ASP A 87 2.00 -7.15 6.57
C ASP A 87 3.09 -7.81 7.40
N SER A 88 4.16 -7.07 7.71
CA SER A 88 5.28 -7.58 8.50
C SER A 88 4.89 -7.91 9.96
N THR A 89 3.74 -7.42 10.42
CA THR A 89 3.21 -7.77 11.75
C THR A 89 2.46 -9.10 11.75
N ASP A 90 2.15 -9.66 10.58
CA ASP A 90 1.62 -11.02 10.46
C ASP A 90 2.74 -12.05 10.73
N PRO A 91 2.61 -12.90 11.76
CA PRO A 91 3.59 -13.93 12.07
C PRO A 91 3.89 -14.87 10.89
N LYS A 92 2.94 -15.08 9.98
CA LYS A 92 3.11 -15.94 8.81
C LYS A 92 4.08 -15.36 7.78
N VAL A 93 4.10 -14.04 7.62
CA VAL A 93 5.04 -13.33 6.74
C VAL A 93 6.46 -13.43 7.29
N SER A 94 6.61 -13.30 8.62
CA SER A 94 7.91 -13.45 9.28
C SER A 94 8.50 -14.85 9.13
N GLN A 95 7.67 -15.90 9.13
CA GLN A 95 8.10 -17.29 8.94
C GLN A 95 8.48 -17.59 7.49
N ALA A 96 7.76 -17.02 6.52
CA ALA A 96 8.09 -17.16 5.09
C ALA A 96 9.46 -16.53 4.77
N LEU A 97 9.72 -15.31 5.26
CA LEU A 97 11.01 -14.64 5.08
C LEU A 97 12.18 -15.44 5.69
N GLN A 98 11.99 -16.04 6.87
CA GLN A 98 13.01 -16.90 7.50
C GLN A 98 13.26 -18.20 6.74
N ALA A 99 12.25 -18.75 6.05
CA ALA A 99 12.40 -19.92 5.22
C ALA A 99 13.15 -19.59 3.91
N GLU A 100 12.83 -18.45 3.28
CA GLU A 100 13.54 -17.97 2.08
C GLU A 100 15.02 -17.66 2.39
N ASP A 101 15.32 -16.98 3.50
CA ASP A 101 16.70 -16.74 3.95
C ASP A 101 17.47 -18.05 4.24
N ALA A 102 16.76 -19.08 4.72
CA ALA A 102 17.36 -20.40 4.96
C ALA A 102 17.60 -21.19 3.67
N GLU A 103 16.71 -21.09 2.68
CA GLU A 103 16.87 -21.73 1.37
C GLU A 103 18.01 -21.08 0.57
N ASP A 104 18.11 -19.76 0.55
CA ASP A 104 19.25 -19.04 -0.06
C ASP A 104 20.59 -19.39 0.63
N ALA A 105 20.59 -19.57 1.96
CA ALA A 105 21.78 -19.99 2.69
C ALA A 105 22.20 -21.44 2.38
N VAL A 106 21.24 -22.33 2.12
CA VAL A 106 21.50 -23.73 1.74
C VAL A 106 22.01 -23.82 0.30
N ASP A 107 21.47 -23.01 -0.62
CA ASP A 107 21.96 -22.93 -2.00
C ASP A 107 23.36 -22.31 -2.08
N ALA A 108 23.64 -21.29 -1.27
CA ALA A 108 24.98 -20.72 -1.15
C ALA A 108 26.00 -21.73 -0.59
N ALA A 109 25.62 -22.49 0.45
CA ALA A 109 26.47 -23.52 1.04
C ALA A 109 26.70 -24.71 0.08
N ALA A 110 25.70 -25.09 -0.72
CA ALA A 110 25.83 -26.14 -1.73
C ALA A 110 26.74 -25.71 -2.89
N ALA A 111 26.70 -24.44 -3.29
CA ALA A 111 27.60 -23.88 -4.30
C ALA A 111 29.07 -23.79 -3.81
N GLU A 112 29.30 -23.46 -2.53
CA GLU A 112 30.64 -23.49 -1.93
C GLU A 112 31.19 -24.93 -1.78
N ALA A 113 30.36 -25.90 -1.40
CA ALA A 113 30.77 -27.30 -1.26
C ALA A 113 31.12 -27.98 -2.61
N ALA A 114 30.55 -27.51 -3.72
CA ALA A 114 30.85 -28.02 -5.06
C ALA A 114 32.18 -27.47 -5.66
N ALA A 115 32.83 -26.53 -4.97
CA ALA A 115 34.02 -25.81 -5.46
C ALA A 115 35.36 -26.26 -4.84
N GLU A 116 35.41 -27.39 -4.10
CA GLU A 116 36.71 -27.91 -3.60
C GLU A 116 37.53 -28.59 -4.72
N PRO A 117 38.78 -28.17 -4.96
CA PRO A 117 39.68 -28.89 -5.86
C PRO A 117 40.25 -30.12 -5.13
N GLN A 118 39.92 -31.31 -5.62
CA GLN A 118 40.51 -32.57 -5.14
C GLN A 118 41.99 -32.64 -5.52
N ASP A 119 42.87 -32.14 -4.65
CA ASP A 119 44.31 -32.34 -4.78
C ASP A 119 44.70 -33.73 -4.23
N ARG A 120 44.70 -34.73 -5.12
CA ARG A 120 45.10 -36.11 -4.83
C ARG A 120 46.56 -36.30 -5.20
N VAL A 121 47.46 -36.07 -4.25
CA VAL A 121 48.88 -36.44 -4.39
C VAL A 121 49.02 -37.97 -4.25
N PRO A 122 49.61 -38.69 -5.22
CA PRO A 122 49.81 -40.13 -5.11
C PRO A 122 51.02 -40.45 -4.21
N PRO A 123 51.02 -41.60 -3.49
CA PRO A 123 52.17 -42.03 -2.71
C PRO A 123 53.24 -42.62 -3.64
N GLY A 124 54.47 -42.13 -3.51
CA GLY A 124 55.68 -42.68 -4.11
C GLY A 124 56.59 -43.28 -3.05
#